data_AF-A0A367AL73-F1
#
_entry.id   AF-A0A367AL73-F1
#
_cell.length_a   1.000
_cell.length_b   1.000
_cell.length_c   1.000
_cell.angle_alpha   90.00
_cell.angle_beta   90.00
_cell.angle_gamma   90.00
#
_symmetry.space_group_name_H-M   'P 1'
#
loop_
_entity.id
_entity.type
_entity.pdbx_description
1 polymer ?
#
loop_
_entity_poly.entity_id
_entity_poly.type
_entity_poly.pdbx_seq_one_letter_code
_entity_poly.pdbx_strand_id
1 'polypeptide(L)'
;MTPCPAVLANRSPTPASAPVRTPAAAPAVQVLSLTEPLPGFPAHRDYALVPADGTGLLWWLQAVAPDGPRFVAVPAAAYFPEYAPVLPAAARAELGLAPADDARVYCLVTIPDGDVTAATANLRAPVVVNETTARARQVLLPDGTHPVRRPMRR
;
A
#
# COMPACT_ATOMS: atom_id res chain seq x y z
N MET A 1 15.74 46.87 -57.06
CA MET A 1 16.46 45.59 -56.84
C MET A 1 16.54 45.37 -55.34
N THR A 2 16.04 44.22 -54.92
CA THR A 2 15.45 43.88 -53.62
C THR A 2 16.47 43.70 -52.49
N PRO A 3 16.19 44.13 -51.25
CA PRO A 3 16.97 43.73 -50.07
C PRO A 3 16.54 42.37 -49.50
N CYS A 4 17.51 41.58 -49.04
CA CYS A 4 17.36 40.28 -48.38
C CYS A 4 16.47 40.34 -47.11
N PRO A 5 15.56 39.37 -46.88
CA PRO A 5 14.83 39.28 -45.64
C PRO A 5 15.51 38.36 -44.61
N ALA A 6 15.52 38.88 -43.38
CA ALA A 6 15.37 38.26 -42.06
C ALA A 6 15.50 36.73 -41.87
N VAL A 7 16.52 36.36 -41.08
CA VAL A 7 16.52 35.55 -39.85
C VAL A 7 15.30 34.64 -39.59
N LEU A 8 15.56 33.33 -39.50
CA LEU A 8 14.78 32.38 -38.68
C LEU A 8 15.74 31.61 -37.76
N ALA A 9 15.66 31.92 -36.47
CA ALA A 9 16.36 31.23 -35.40
C ALA A 9 15.71 29.87 -35.14
N ASN A 10 16.48 28.80 -35.25
CA ASN A 10 16.04 27.45 -34.91
C ASN A 10 16.02 27.31 -33.39
N ARG A 11 14.83 27.27 -32.77
CA ARG A 11 14.69 27.02 -31.33
C ARG A 11 14.82 25.53 -31.06
N SER A 12 15.84 25.13 -30.30
CA SER A 12 15.96 23.80 -29.71
C SER A 12 14.77 23.50 -28.80
N PRO A 13 14.19 22.28 -28.81
CA PRO A 13 13.18 21.91 -27.83
C PRO A 13 13.82 21.75 -26.45
N THR A 14 13.18 22.36 -25.45
CA THR A 14 13.43 22.21 -24.02
C THR A 14 13.32 20.73 -23.63
N PRO A 15 14.25 20.14 -22.86
CA PRO A 15 13.97 18.84 -22.25
C PRO A 15 12.86 19.02 -21.22
N ALA A 16 11.75 18.31 -21.45
CA ALA A 16 10.66 18.20 -20.49
C ALA A 16 11.24 17.74 -19.14
N SER A 17 11.01 18.55 -18.10
CA SER A 17 11.39 18.24 -16.74
C SER A 17 10.70 16.95 -16.31
N ALA A 18 11.46 15.87 -16.18
CA ALA A 18 10.97 14.66 -15.54
C ALA A 18 10.60 15.00 -14.09
N PRO A 19 9.51 14.45 -13.52
CA PRO A 19 9.17 14.70 -12.13
C PRO A 19 10.35 14.24 -11.26
N VAL A 20 10.89 15.19 -10.48
CA VAL A 20 11.84 14.90 -9.41
C VAL A 20 11.17 13.88 -8.50
N ARG A 21 11.63 12.64 -8.55
CA ARG A 21 11.17 11.58 -7.67
C ARG A 21 11.78 11.87 -6.30
N THR A 22 11.03 12.55 -5.45
CA THR A 22 11.39 12.81 -4.05
C THR A 22 11.87 11.49 -3.43
N PRO A 23 13.03 11.46 -2.74
CA PRO A 23 13.46 10.25 -2.05
C PRO A 23 12.36 9.82 -1.08
N ALA A 24 11.99 8.54 -1.15
CA ALA A 24 10.95 7.96 -0.31
C ALA A 24 11.23 8.31 1.16
N ALA A 25 10.29 9.02 1.79
CA ALA A 25 10.40 9.41 3.19
C ALA A 25 10.65 8.16 4.07
N ALA A 26 11.43 8.32 5.14
CA ALA A 26 11.63 7.27 6.12
C ALA A 26 10.28 6.72 6.61
N PRO A 27 10.15 5.40 6.86
CA PRO A 27 8.90 4.83 7.29
C PRO A 27 8.49 5.47 8.63
N ALA A 28 7.32 6.11 8.64
CA ALA A 28 6.78 6.82 9.79
C ALA A 28 5.49 6.15 10.27
N VAL A 29 5.16 6.37 11.54
CA VAL A 29 3.88 5.91 12.09
C VAL A 29 2.73 6.66 11.42
N GLN A 30 1.72 5.92 10.98
CA GLN A 30 0.50 6.48 10.39
C GLN A 30 -0.72 5.98 11.15
N VAL A 31 -1.57 6.90 11.64
CA VAL A 31 -2.89 6.54 12.18
C VAL A 31 -3.85 6.35 11.02
N LEU A 32 -4.64 5.28 11.08
CA LEU A 32 -5.58 4.82 10.07
C LEU A 32 -6.97 4.68 10.67
N SER A 33 -7.98 5.12 9.91
CA SER A 33 -9.38 4.85 10.23
C SER A 33 -9.94 3.82 9.26
N LEU A 34 -10.36 2.69 9.80
CA LEU A 34 -10.93 1.62 8.99
C LEU A 34 -12.39 1.91 8.63
N THR A 35 -12.65 1.83 7.33
CA THR A 35 -13.99 1.96 6.75
C THR A 35 -14.93 0.86 7.26
N GLU A 36 -14.40 -0.35 7.42
CA GLU A 36 -15.04 -1.50 8.05
C GLU A 36 -14.11 -2.14 9.09
N PRO A 37 -14.62 -2.61 10.23
CA PRO A 37 -13.78 -3.26 11.23
C PRO A 37 -13.14 -4.53 10.65
N LEU A 38 -11.98 -4.94 11.19
CA LEU A 38 -11.41 -6.23 10.81
C LEU A 38 -12.35 -7.36 11.23
N PRO A 39 -12.52 -8.41 10.39
CA PRO A 39 -13.18 -9.64 10.78
C PRO A 39 -12.59 -10.20 12.08
N GLY A 40 -13.46 -10.50 13.05
CA GLY A 40 -13.06 -10.96 14.39
C GLY A 40 -12.82 -9.84 15.41
N PHE A 41 -12.74 -8.57 14.99
CA PHE A 41 -12.45 -7.43 15.86
C PHE A 41 -13.43 -6.25 15.63
N PRO A 42 -14.75 -6.46 15.78
CA PRO A 42 -15.79 -5.47 15.43
C PRO A 42 -15.74 -4.19 16.27
N ALA A 43 -15.16 -4.25 17.47
CA ALA A 43 -15.06 -3.10 18.39
C ALA A 43 -13.95 -2.11 18.01
N HIS A 44 -13.07 -2.46 17.08
CA HIS A 44 -11.89 -1.66 16.75
C HIS A 44 -11.93 -1.18 15.30
N ARG A 45 -11.85 0.15 15.12
CA ARG A 45 -11.78 0.80 13.80
C ARG A 45 -10.58 1.72 13.62
N ASP A 46 -9.98 2.17 14.72
CA ASP A 46 -8.79 3.02 14.65
C ASP A 46 -7.55 2.17 14.91
N TYR A 47 -6.63 2.21 13.95
CA TYR A 47 -5.38 1.47 13.97
C TYR A 47 -4.21 2.40 13.68
N ALA A 48 -3.02 2.04 14.11
CA ALA A 48 -1.78 2.66 13.70
C ALA A 48 -0.96 1.65 12.91
N LEU A 49 -0.41 2.10 11.79
CA LEU A 49 0.59 1.39 11.04
C LEU A 49 1.97 1.87 11.52
N VAL A 50 2.66 1.02 12.27
CA VAL A 50 3.93 1.35 12.95
C VAL A 50 5.05 0.56 12.30
N PRO A 51 6.14 1.18 11.83
CA PRO A 51 7.31 0.44 11.36
C PRO A 51 7.85 -0.47 12.48
N ALA A 52 7.98 -1.76 12.21
CA ALA A 52 8.55 -2.72 13.15
C ALA A 52 10.08 -2.81 13.02
N ASP A 53 10.62 -2.35 11.90
CA ASP A 53 12.05 -2.25 11.63
C ASP A 53 12.39 -0.94 10.91
N GLY A 54 13.69 -0.66 10.75
CA GLY A 54 14.16 0.49 9.96
C GLY A 54 14.19 0.24 8.45
N THR A 55 13.83 -0.97 7.98
CA THR A 55 13.91 -1.34 6.57
C THR A 55 12.61 -1.05 5.81
N GLY A 56 11.51 -0.87 6.55
CA GLY A 56 10.18 -0.66 5.98
C GLY A 56 9.54 -1.93 5.44
N LEU A 57 10.10 -3.11 5.75
CA LEU A 57 9.58 -4.41 5.32
C LEU A 57 8.58 -4.99 6.31
N LEU A 58 8.78 -4.72 7.61
CA LEU A 58 7.90 -5.18 8.67
C LEU A 58 7.18 -4.02 9.31
N TRP A 59 5.87 -4.19 9.50
CA TRP A 59 5.00 -3.22 10.12
C TRP A 59 4.11 -3.89 11.14
N TRP A 60 3.75 -3.17 12.19
CA TRP A 60 2.64 -3.50 13.05
C TRP A 60 1.40 -2.78 12.55
N LEU A 61 0.31 -3.53 12.32
CA LEU A 61 -1.03 -2.96 12.26
C LEU A 61 -1.64 -3.13 13.66
N GLN A 62 -1.61 -2.06 14.44
CA GLN A 62 -1.94 -2.09 15.87
C GLN A 62 -3.21 -1.28 16.12
N ALA A 63 -4.20 -1.86 16.80
CA ALA A 63 -5.34 -1.07 17.27
C ALA A 63 -4.88 0.07 18.20
N VAL A 64 -5.52 1.22 18.10
CA VAL A 64 -5.24 2.36 18.99
C VAL A 64 -5.74 2.07 20.42
N ALA A 65 -6.82 1.29 20.52
CA ALA A 65 -7.36 0.83 21.80
C ALA A 65 -6.34 -0.09 22.53
N PRO A 66 -6.07 0.11 23.83
CA PRO A 66 -5.07 -0.66 24.58
C PRO A 66 -5.29 -2.18 24.62
N ASP A 67 -6.55 -2.60 24.57
CA ASP A 67 -7.00 -3.99 24.57
C ASP A 67 -7.18 -4.57 23.16
N GLY A 68 -6.93 -3.75 22.13
CA GLY A 68 -7.16 -4.13 20.76
C GLY A 68 -6.04 -5.00 20.17
N PRO A 69 -6.31 -5.64 19.02
CA PRO A 69 -5.37 -6.55 18.40
C PRO A 69 -4.14 -5.84 17.81
N ARG A 70 -3.08 -6.63 17.63
CA ARG A 70 -1.89 -6.24 16.87
C ARG A 70 -1.54 -7.34 15.89
N PHE A 71 -1.29 -6.96 14.64
CA PHE A 71 -0.91 -7.88 13.57
C PHE A 71 0.44 -7.51 12.98
N VAL A 72 1.18 -8.51 12.52
CA VAL A 72 2.32 -8.30 11.63
C VAL A 72 1.79 -8.06 10.23
N ALA A 73 2.26 -7.00 9.59
CA ALA A 73 1.91 -6.63 8.23
C ALA A 73 3.19 -6.38 7.42
N VAL A 74 3.13 -6.71 6.12
CA VAL A 74 4.22 -6.46 5.18
C VAL A 74 3.71 -5.74 3.94
N PRO A 75 4.48 -4.80 3.34
CA PRO A 75 4.13 -4.25 2.04
C PRO A 75 4.11 -5.37 1.01
N ALA A 76 2.98 -5.56 0.33
CA ALA A 76 2.77 -6.71 -0.53
C ALA A 76 3.80 -6.76 -1.68
N ALA A 77 4.08 -5.61 -2.29
CA ALA A 77 5.05 -5.48 -3.39
C ALA A 77 6.49 -5.86 -2.99
N ALA A 78 6.85 -5.81 -1.70
CA ALA A 78 8.20 -6.13 -1.24
C ALA A 78 8.49 -7.64 -1.18
N TYR A 79 7.45 -8.45 -0.98
CA TYR A 79 7.54 -9.92 -0.88
C TYR A 79 6.89 -10.64 -2.07
N PHE A 80 5.96 -9.98 -2.75
CA PHE A 80 5.18 -10.53 -3.86
C PHE A 80 5.15 -9.50 -5.00
N PRO A 81 6.25 -9.30 -5.73
CA PRO A 81 6.34 -8.26 -6.77
C PRO A 81 5.29 -8.40 -7.87
N GLU A 82 4.85 -9.64 -8.15
CA GLU A 82 3.83 -9.94 -9.17
C GLU A 82 2.40 -9.89 -8.63
N TYR A 83 2.22 -9.52 -7.36
CA TYR A 83 0.90 -9.44 -6.76
C TYR A 83 0.24 -8.10 -7.08
N ALA A 84 -0.65 -8.12 -8.07
CA ALA A 84 -1.45 -6.98 -8.52
C ALA A 84 -2.96 -7.25 -8.34
N PRO A 85 -3.48 -7.20 -7.10
CA PRO A 85 -4.88 -7.51 -6.84
C PRO A 85 -5.81 -6.46 -7.46
N VAL A 86 -6.91 -6.92 -8.06
CA VAL A 86 -7.96 -6.02 -8.54
C VAL A 86 -8.93 -5.73 -7.40
N LEU A 87 -8.91 -4.49 -6.91
CA LEU A 87 -9.79 -4.07 -5.82
C LEU A 87 -11.24 -3.91 -6.32
N PRO A 88 -12.24 -4.45 -5.61
CA PRO A 88 -13.65 -4.21 -5.91
C PRO A 88 -13.99 -2.71 -5.92
N ALA A 89 -14.86 -2.28 -6.83
CA ALA A 89 -15.25 -0.88 -6.97
C ALA A 89 -15.83 -0.30 -5.66
N ALA A 90 -16.61 -1.09 -4.91
CA ALA A 90 -17.15 -0.69 -3.61
C ALA A 90 -16.04 -0.40 -2.59
N ALA A 91 -15.01 -1.27 -2.52
CA ALA A 91 -13.86 -1.05 -1.64
C ALA A 91 -13.08 0.21 -2.02
N ARG A 92 -12.88 0.47 -3.32
CA ARG A 92 -12.24 1.70 -3.80
C ARG A 92 -13.03 2.94 -3.39
N ALA A 93 -14.36 2.91 -3.55
CA ALA A 93 -15.23 4.02 -3.20
C ALA A 93 -15.19 4.35 -1.69
N GLU A 94 -15.27 3.34 -0.82
CA GLU A 94 -15.20 3.52 0.63
C GLU A 94 -13.84 4.09 1.09
N LEU A 95 -12.76 3.61 0.46
CA LEU A 95 -11.40 4.10 0.67
C LEU A 95 -11.15 5.48 0.07
N GLY A 96 -12.08 6.02 -0.73
CA GLY A 96 -11.92 7.30 -1.41
C GLY A 96 -10.83 7.28 -2.49
N LEU A 97 -10.61 6.14 -3.15
CA LEU A 97 -9.62 5.96 -4.21
C LEU A 97 -10.25 6.26 -5.58
N ALA A 98 -9.73 7.27 -6.28
CA ALA A 98 -10.05 7.54 -7.66
C ALA A 98 -9.44 6.46 -8.61
N PRO A 99 -9.86 6.39 -9.88
CA PRO A 99 -9.34 5.41 -10.84
C PRO A 99 -7.82 5.42 -11.01
N ALA A 100 -7.21 6.61 -10.96
CA ALA A 100 -5.77 6.83 -11.13
C ALA A 100 -4.98 6.82 -9.81
N ASP A 101 -5.64 6.67 -8.66
CA ASP A 101 -4.96 6.68 -7.38
C ASP A 101 -4.28 5.33 -7.13
N ASP A 102 -3.02 5.39 -6.72
CA ASP A 102 -2.32 4.26 -6.13
C ASP A 102 -2.75 4.09 -4.68
N ALA A 103 -2.88 2.84 -4.25
CA ALA A 103 -3.13 2.49 -2.86
C ALA A 103 -1.96 1.66 -2.33
N ARG A 104 -1.62 1.85 -1.05
CA ARG A 104 -0.65 0.96 -0.41
C ARG A 104 -1.32 -0.31 0.03
N VAL A 105 -0.74 -1.43 -0.37
CA VAL A 105 -1.26 -2.76 -0.10
C VAL A 105 -0.35 -3.47 0.88
N TYR A 106 -0.93 -3.93 1.99
CA TYR A 106 -0.28 -4.72 3.01
C TYR A 106 -0.91 -6.09 3.11
N CYS A 107 -0.11 -7.10 3.41
CA CYS A 107 -0.59 -8.44 3.72
C CYS A 107 -0.34 -8.76 5.19
N LEU A 108 -1.36 -9.29 5.87
CA LEU A 108 -1.20 -9.75 7.24
C LEU A 108 -0.45 -11.09 7.25
N VAL A 109 0.47 -11.22 8.20
CA VAL A 109 1.38 -12.35 8.32
C VAL A 109 0.99 -13.23 9.51
N THR A 110 0.99 -14.54 9.28
CA THR A 110 0.94 -15.55 10.33
C THR A 110 2.32 -16.19 10.46
N ILE A 111 2.88 -16.11 11.66
CA ILE A 111 4.17 -16.72 12.03
C ILE A 111 3.86 -17.92 12.92
N PRO A 112 4.15 -19.16 12.49
CA PRO A 112 4.02 -20.33 13.34
C PRO A 112 4.94 -20.26 14.57
N ASP A 113 4.51 -20.85 15.68
CA ASP A 113 5.29 -20.86 16.91
C ASP A 113 6.67 -21.50 16.68
N GLY A 114 7.72 -20.77 17.04
CA GLY A 114 9.11 -21.25 16.99
C GLY A 114 9.74 -21.32 15.59
N ASP A 115 9.01 -21.01 14.51
CA ASP A 115 9.56 -21.06 13.14
C ASP A 115 9.13 -19.85 12.28
N VAL A 116 10.01 -18.84 12.25
CA VAL A 116 9.83 -17.64 11.41
C VAL A 116 9.96 -17.98 9.92
N THR A 117 10.70 -19.03 9.55
CA THR A 117 10.93 -19.40 8.14
C THR A 117 9.67 -19.97 7.48
N ALA A 118 8.74 -20.49 8.29
CA ALA A 118 7.43 -20.96 7.87
C ALA A 118 6.36 -19.85 7.84
N ALA A 119 6.73 -18.58 7.97
CA ALA A 119 5.79 -17.46 7.93
C ALA A 119 5.01 -17.43 6.60
N THR A 120 3.71 -17.13 6.72
CA THR A 120 2.81 -17.01 5.57
C THR A 120 2.06 -15.70 5.59
N ALA A 121 1.82 -15.13 4.41
CA ALA A 121 1.02 -13.94 4.21
C ALA A 121 -0.35 -14.27 3.62
N ASN A 122 -1.39 -13.54 4.06
CA ASN A 122 -2.73 -13.64 3.49
C ASN A 122 -2.86 -12.72 2.27
N LEU A 123 -2.79 -13.30 1.09
CA LEU A 123 -3.01 -12.59 -0.18
C LEU A 123 -4.49 -12.49 -0.54
N ARG A 124 -5.37 -13.25 0.11
CA ARG A 124 -6.81 -13.23 -0.18
C ARG A 124 -7.53 -12.04 0.45
N ALA A 125 -7.02 -11.56 1.58
CA ALA A 125 -7.61 -10.46 2.33
C ALA A 125 -6.54 -9.40 2.70
N PRO A 126 -5.96 -8.70 1.71
CA PRO A 126 -5.01 -7.62 1.96
C PRO A 126 -5.65 -6.45 2.72
N VAL A 127 -4.82 -5.73 3.46
CA VAL A 127 -5.15 -4.42 4.03
C VAL A 127 -4.73 -3.36 3.02
N VAL A 128 -5.72 -2.62 2.52
CA VAL A 128 -5.51 -1.54 1.57
C VAL A 128 -5.60 -0.22 2.31
N VAL A 129 -4.63 0.66 2.06
CA VAL A 129 -4.51 1.98 2.69
C VAL A 129 -4.49 3.05 1.62
N ASN A 130 -5.41 4.00 1.72
CA ASN A 130 -5.32 5.28 1.04
C ASN A 130 -4.48 6.22 1.92
N GLU A 131 -3.27 6.53 1.48
CA GLU A 131 -2.35 7.36 2.27
C GLU A 131 -2.82 8.81 2.40
N THR A 132 -3.53 9.32 1.40
CA THR A 132 -4.03 10.70 1.39
C THR A 132 -5.14 10.90 2.40
N THR A 133 -6.07 9.95 2.49
CA THR A 133 -7.22 10.05 3.41
C THR A 133 -7.00 9.33 4.74
N ALA A 134 -5.88 8.62 4.89
CA ALA A 134 -5.61 7.70 6.01
C ALA A 134 -6.72 6.66 6.23
N ARG A 135 -7.48 6.34 5.18
CA ARG A 135 -8.55 5.33 5.25
C ARG A 135 -7.96 3.97 4.92
N ALA A 136 -8.40 2.96 5.67
CA ALA A 136 -7.98 1.59 5.43
C ALA A 136 -9.17 0.63 5.37
N ARG A 137 -8.96 -0.53 4.75
CA ARG A 137 -9.90 -1.65 4.75
C ARG A 137 -9.16 -2.96 4.56
N GLN A 138 -9.57 -4.00 5.27
CA GLN A 138 -9.21 -5.35 4.90
C GLN A 138 -10.16 -5.84 3.79
N VAL A 139 -9.66 -5.92 2.57
CA VAL A 139 -10.47 -6.20 1.38
C VAL A 139 -10.41 -7.68 1.06
N LEU A 140 -11.54 -8.39 1.17
CA LEU A 140 -11.63 -9.77 0.69
C LEU A 140 -11.72 -9.79 -0.85
N LEU A 141 -10.73 -10.39 -1.50
CA LEU A 141 -10.70 -10.50 -2.96
C LEU A 141 -11.66 -11.60 -3.46
N PRO A 142 -12.49 -11.31 -4.47
CA PRO A 142 -13.58 -12.20 -4.88
C PRO A 142 -13.11 -13.37 -5.76
N ASP A 143 -11.99 -13.22 -6.46
CA ASP A 143 -11.50 -14.13 -7.50
C ASP A 143 -11.01 -15.48 -6.95
N GLY A 144 -10.76 -15.60 -5.64
CA GLY A 144 -10.41 -16.86 -4.98
C GLY A 144 -9.09 -17.49 -5.43
N THR A 145 -8.40 -16.88 -6.39
CA THR A 145 -7.10 -17.25 -6.94
C THR A 145 -5.97 -16.97 -5.95
N HIS A 146 -6.16 -15.94 -5.12
CA HIS A 146 -5.17 -15.53 -4.14
C HIS A 146 -5.23 -16.43 -2.89
N PRO A 147 -4.10 -17.06 -2.49
CA PRO A 147 -4.07 -17.96 -1.36
C PRO A 147 -4.16 -17.21 -0.02
N VAL A 148 -4.82 -17.83 0.95
CA VAL A 148 -4.86 -17.34 2.34
C VAL A 148 -3.51 -17.55 3.05
N ARG A 149 -2.73 -18.56 2.64
CA ARG A 149 -1.41 -18.86 3.19
C ARG A 149 -0.39 -18.93 2.07
N ARG A 150 0.24 -17.80 1.75
CA ARG A 150 1.38 -17.74 0.83
C ARG A 150 2.69 -17.75 1.63
N PRO A 151 3.60 -18.73 1.44
CA PRO A 151 4.91 -18.69 2.07
C PRO A 151 5.67 -17.41 1.74
N MET A 152 6.27 -16.80 2.75
CA MET A 152 7.09 -15.60 2.60
C MET A 152 8.52 -16.00 2.29
N ARG A 153 8.85 -16.14 0.99
CA ARG A 153 10.20 -16.39 0.50
C ARG A 153 10.64 -15.15 -0.28
N ARG A 154 11.82 -14.62 0.05
CA ARG A 154 12.44 -13.50 -0.67
C ARG A 154 13.66 -13.99 -1.43
#